data_AF-A0AAJ5X0V9-F1
#
_entry.id   AF-A0AAJ5X0V9-F1
#
_cell.length_a   1.000
_cell.length_b   1.000
_cell.length_c   1.000
_cell.angle_alpha   90.00
_cell.angle_beta   90.00
_cell.angle_gamma   90.00
#
_symmetry.space_group_name_H-M   'P 1'
#
loop_
_entity.id
_entity.type
_entity.pdbx_description
1 polymer ?
#
loop_
_entity_poly.entity_id
_entity_poly.type
_entity_poly.pdbx_seq_one_letter_code
_entity_poly.pdbx_strand_id
1 'polypeptide(L)'
;MTDAPDFSTGREPEGKVGALVAWALFILSIPSANVLVLIGLVVSYVTRGTATGVARQHVDAQIALFWSVFWWTIAAWVGVFVSIPLMAIGIGVVTLFVFGLALLALSIWFTVKSVLGLINLVQNRPI
;
A
#
# COMPACT_ATOMS: atom_id res chain seq x y z
N MET A 1 -15.64 33.05 11.78
CA MET A 1 -15.08 32.65 10.48
C MET A 1 -15.71 31.33 10.12
N THR A 2 -16.55 31.31 9.09
CA THR A 2 -17.30 30.12 8.67
C THR A 2 -16.41 29.23 7.81
N ASP A 3 -16.13 28.01 8.26
CA ASP A 3 -15.54 26.90 7.48
C ASP A 3 -16.52 26.43 6.39
N ALA A 4 -16.86 27.32 5.45
CA ALA A 4 -17.57 26.93 4.26
C ALA A 4 -16.56 26.32 3.28
N PRO A 5 -16.81 25.11 2.74
CA PRO A 5 -15.94 24.52 1.73
C PRO A 5 -15.83 25.48 0.54
N ASP A 6 -14.59 25.90 0.24
CA ASP A 6 -14.26 26.84 -0.83
C ASP A 6 -14.13 26.08 -2.16
N PHE A 7 -15.08 26.31 -3.06
CA PHE A 7 -15.16 25.66 -4.37
C PHE A 7 -14.45 26.45 -5.48
N SER A 8 -13.46 27.29 -5.16
CA SER A 8 -12.67 28.02 -6.16
C SER A 8 -12.03 27.07 -7.19
N THR A 9 -12.40 27.21 -8.45
CA THR A 9 -11.78 26.48 -9.58
C THR A 9 -10.31 26.88 -9.70
N GLY A 10 -9.40 25.93 -9.43
CA GLY A 10 -7.94 26.14 -9.46
C GLY A 10 -7.19 25.72 -8.19
N ARG A 11 -7.89 25.37 -7.11
CA ARG A 11 -7.26 24.76 -5.93
C ARG A 11 -6.99 23.27 -6.19
N GLU A 12 -5.78 22.82 -5.87
CA GLU A 12 -5.47 21.39 -5.84
C GLU A 12 -6.47 20.68 -4.90
N PRO A 13 -7.03 19.51 -5.29
CA PRO A 13 -7.98 18.78 -4.47
C PRO A 13 -7.45 18.61 -3.05
N GLU A 14 -8.27 18.93 -2.05
CA GLU A 14 -7.89 18.77 -0.65
C GLU A 14 -7.44 17.33 -0.40
N GLY A 15 -6.29 17.18 0.27
CA GLY A 15 -5.67 15.88 0.54
C GLY A 15 -4.85 15.27 -0.61
N LYS A 16 -4.75 15.90 -1.80
CA LYS A 16 -3.96 15.35 -2.92
C LYS A 16 -2.47 15.22 -2.59
N VAL A 17 -1.87 16.22 -1.92
CA VAL A 17 -0.45 16.15 -1.51
C VAL A 17 -0.21 15.00 -0.54
N GLY A 18 -1.09 14.82 0.45
CA GLY A 18 -0.99 13.71 1.40
C GLY A 18 -1.10 12.34 0.71
N ALA A 19 -2.02 12.22 -0.26
CA ALA A 19 -2.16 11.02 -1.07
C ALA A 19 -0.91 10.76 -1.94
N LEU A 20 -0.31 11.79 -2.55
CA LEU A 20 0.95 11.65 -3.30
C LEU A 20 2.10 11.18 -2.40
N VAL A 21 2.23 11.77 -1.21
CA VAL A 21 3.24 11.37 -0.23
C VAL A 21 3.05 9.91 0.18
N ALA A 22 1.83 9.50 0.49
CA ALA A 22 1.55 8.10 0.84
C ALA A 22 1.94 7.12 -0.28
N TRP A 23 1.63 7.44 -1.55
CA TRP A 23 2.07 6.62 -2.67
C TRP A 23 3.58 6.54 -2.81
N ALA A 24 4.27 7.68 -2.66
CA ALA A 24 5.74 7.71 -2.69
C ALA A 24 6.36 6.88 -1.55
N LEU A 25 5.82 6.98 -0.33
CA LEU A 25 6.27 6.21 0.83
C LEU A 25 6.04 4.70 0.63
N PHE A 26 4.94 4.30 0.00
CA PHE A 26 4.68 2.90 -0.35
C PHE A 26 5.70 2.36 -1.35
N ILE A 27 6.05 3.13 -2.39
CA ILE A 27 7.09 2.72 -3.36
C ILE A 27 8.46 2.61 -2.67
N LEU A 28 8.79 3.55 -1.79
CA LEU A 28 10.06 3.57 -1.05
C LEU A 28 10.12 2.54 0.10
N SER A 29 9.07 1.75 0.31
CA SER A 29 9.03 0.72 1.35
C SER A 29 9.95 -0.47 1.07
N ILE A 30 10.21 -0.79 -0.21
CA ILE A 30 11.07 -1.93 -0.60
C ILE A 30 12.52 -1.76 -0.11
N PRO A 31 13.25 -0.66 -0.42
CA PRO A 31 14.63 -0.49 0.05
C PRO A 31 14.72 -0.32 1.57
N SER A 32 13.60 -0.10 2.26
CA SER A 32 13.55 0.16 3.69
C SER A 32 12.99 -1.00 4.52
N ALA A 33 13.02 -2.23 3.99
CA ALA A 33 12.50 -3.41 4.66
C ALA A 33 11.05 -3.23 5.16
N ASN A 34 10.21 -2.61 4.32
CA ASN A 34 8.81 -2.29 4.57
C ASN A 34 8.53 -1.28 5.70
N VAL A 35 9.53 -0.64 6.30
CA VAL A 35 9.29 0.32 7.41
C VAL A 35 8.51 1.55 6.93
N LEU A 36 8.85 2.11 5.77
CA LEU A 36 8.16 3.29 5.24
C LEU A 36 6.70 3.02 4.87
N VAL A 37 6.28 1.77 4.72
CA VAL A 37 4.87 1.43 4.44
C VAL A 37 3.95 1.82 5.60
N LEU A 38 4.44 1.69 6.84
CA LEU A 38 3.67 2.05 8.03
C LEU A 38 3.49 3.57 8.12
N ILE A 39 4.53 4.33 7.77
CA ILE A 39 4.46 5.79 7.69
C ILE A 39 3.47 6.20 6.60
N GLY A 40 3.54 5.57 5.42
CA GLY A 40 2.59 5.80 4.34
C GLY A 40 1.15 5.55 4.77
N LEU A 41 0.89 4.48 5.53
CA LEU A 41 -0.43 4.15 6.05
C LEU A 41 -0.94 5.22 7.02
N VAL A 42 -0.09 5.68 7.95
CA VAL A 42 -0.44 6.77 8.87
C VAL A 42 -0.79 8.02 8.10
N VAL A 43 0.02 8.39 7.09
CA VAL A 43 -0.26 9.53 6.21
C VAL A 43 -1.60 9.34 5.50
N SER A 44 -1.92 8.16 4.97
CA SER A 44 -3.22 7.89 4.36
C SER A 44 -4.36 8.09 5.36
N TYR A 45 -4.27 7.57 6.59
CA TYR A 45 -5.33 7.77 7.60
C TYR A 45 -5.52 9.22 8.03
N VAL A 46 -4.43 9.96 8.21
CA VAL A 46 -4.49 11.40 8.53
C VAL A 46 -5.12 12.17 7.37
N THR A 47 -4.66 11.90 6.15
CA THR A 47 -5.14 12.56 4.92
C THR A 47 -6.60 12.21 4.63
N ARG A 48 -7.05 11.01 5.01
CA ARG A 48 -8.43 10.54 4.83
C ARG A 48 -9.45 11.55 5.37
N GLY A 49 -9.17 12.12 6.55
CA GLY A 49 -10.08 13.06 7.21
C GLY A 49 -10.38 14.34 6.42
N THR A 50 -9.42 14.79 5.59
CA THR A 50 -9.53 16.04 4.83
C THR A 50 -9.63 15.83 3.32
N ALA A 51 -9.40 14.62 2.83
CA ALA A 51 -9.42 14.34 1.40
C ALA A 51 -10.83 14.32 0.83
N THR A 52 -11.00 14.95 -0.34
CA THR A 52 -12.26 14.96 -1.11
C THR A 52 -12.06 14.51 -2.56
N GLY A 53 -13.15 14.15 -3.24
CA GLY A 53 -13.14 13.80 -4.67
C GLY A 53 -12.17 12.67 -5.03
N VAL A 54 -11.36 12.89 -6.08
CA VAL A 54 -10.38 11.92 -6.59
C VAL A 54 -9.31 11.59 -5.55
N ALA A 55 -8.80 12.59 -4.80
CA ALA A 55 -7.79 12.34 -3.78
C ALA A 55 -8.31 11.38 -2.71
N ARG A 56 -9.60 11.48 -2.35
CA ARG A 56 -10.22 10.58 -1.37
C ARG A 56 -10.26 9.12 -1.83
N GLN A 57 -10.55 8.89 -3.11
CA GLN A 57 -10.55 7.55 -3.70
C GLN A 57 -9.16 6.89 -3.64
N HIS A 58 -8.11 7.66 -3.93
CA HIS A 58 -6.73 7.19 -3.81
C HIS A 58 -6.37 6.86 -2.37
N VAL A 59 -6.74 7.70 -1.40
CA VAL A 59 -6.49 7.43 0.03
C VAL A 59 -7.19 6.15 0.50
N ASP A 60 -8.47 5.97 0.17
CA ASP A 60 -9.19 4.75 0.55
C ASP A 60 -8.58 3.51 -0.14
N ALA A 61 -8.12 3.63 -1.39
CA ALA A 61 -7.43 2.56 -2.10
C ALA A 61 -6.04 2.23 -1.53
N GLN A 62 -5.28 3.22 -1.06
CA GLN A 62 -4.01 3.01 -0.37
C GLN A 62 -4.21 2.19 0.92
N ILE A 63 -5.20 2.57 1.72
CA ILE A 63 -5.54 1.88 2.96
C ILE A 63 -5.97 0.44 2.66
N ALA A 64 -6.86 0.23 1.67
CA ALA A 64 -7.31 -1.10 1.27
C ALA A 64 -6.15 -1.96 0.73
N LEU A 65 -5.26 -1.38 -0.09
CA LEU A 65 -4.09 -2.06 -0.63
C LEU A 65 -3.15 -2.51 0.49
N PHE A 66 -2.86 -1.64 1.47
CA PHE A 66 -2.05 -1.99 2.63
C PHE A 66 -2.65 -3.19 3.38
N TRP A 67 -3.93 -3.13 3.74
CA TRP A 67 -4.56 -4.20 4.51
C TRP A 67 -4.60 -5.52 3.74
N SER A 68 -4.85 -5.47 2.42
CA SER A 68 -4.77 -6.65 1.56
C SER A 68 -3.38 -7.29 1.63
N VAL A 69 -2.32 -6.51 1.41
CA VAL A 69 -0.95 -7.00 1.42
C VAL A 69 -0.53 -7.47 2.82
N PHE A 70 -0.96 -6.79 3.88
CA PHE A 70 -0.69 -7.17 5.26
C PHE A 70 -1.21 -8.58 5.57
N TRP A 71 -2.47 -8.87 5.26
CA TRP A 71 -3.05 -10.20 5.53
C TRP A 71 -2.41 -11.30 4.70
N TRP A 72 -2.13 -11.05 3.42
CA TRP A 72 -1.42 -12.02 2.58
C TRP A 72 0.02 -12.27 3.06
N THR A 73 0.70 -11.24 3.55
CA THR A 73 2.04 -11.37 4.13
C THR A 73 1.99 -12.24 5.39
N ILE A 74 1.03 -12.01 6.27
CA ILE A 74 0.82 -12.88 7.46
C ILE A 74 0.57 -14.32 7.03
N ALA A 75 -0.34 -14.56 6.08
CA ALA A 75 -0.65 -15.90 5.60
C ALA A 75 0.59 -16.61 5.01
N ALA A 76 1.40 -15.90 4.23
CA ALA A 76 2.64 -16.44 3.67
C ALA A 76 3.67 -16.75 4.77
N TRP A 77 3.83 -15.89 5.77
CA TRP A 77 4.71 -16.15 6.92
C TRP A 77 4.26 -17.36 7.75
N VAL A 78 2.96 -17.52 7.98
CA VAL A 78 2.42 -18.74 8.61
C VAL A 78 2.79 -19.97 7.79
N GLY A 79 2.67 -19.90 6.47
CA GLY A 79 3.12 -20.96 5.56
C GLY A 79 4.61 -21.29 5.68
N VAL A 80 5.47 -20.26 5.80
CA VAL A 80 6.91 -20.42 6.05
C VAL A 80 7.15 -21.14 7.38
N PHE A 81 6.48 -20.74 8.47
CA PHE A 81 6.62 -21.40 9.78
C PHE A 81 6.17 -22.86 9.75
N VAL A 82 5.07 -23.17 9.06
CA VAL A 82 4.60 -24.56 8.87
C VAL A 82 5.56 -25.37 8.00
N SER A 83 6.33 -24.73 7.12
CA SER A 83 7.33 -25.39 6.27
C SER A 83 8.56 -25.88 7.04
N ILE A 84 8.86 -25.28 8.20
CA ILE A 84 10.01 -25.65 9.04
C ILE A 84 9.93 -27.11 9.52
N PRO A 85 8.86 -27.59 10.19
CA PRO A 85 8.76 -28.99 10.59
C PRO A 85 8.70 -29.94 9.38
N LEU A 86 8.17 -29.50 8.24
CA LEU A 86 8.16 -30.26 6.99
C LEU A 86 9.57 -30.48 6.40
N MET A 87 10.59 -29.75 6.86
CA MET A 87 11.98 -30.03 6.46
C MET A 87 12.45 -31.40 6.96
N ALA A 88 11.94 -31.90 8.09
CA ALA A 88 12.29 -33.21 8.62
C ALA A 88 11.96 -34.38 7.67
N ILE A 89 11.00 -34.16 6.76
CA ILE A 89 10.55 -35.12 5.75
C ILE A 89 10.97 -34.70 4.32
N GLY A 90 11.92 -33.77 4.19
CA GLY A 90 12.56 -33.39 2.92
C GLY A 90 11.75 -32.44 2.01
N ILE A 91 10.43 -32.32 2.21
CA ILE A 91 9.58 -31.41 1.40
C ILE A 91 9.62 -29.95 1.84
N GLY A 92 10.09 -29.65 3.06
CA GLY A 92 10.11 -28.28 3.58
C GLY A 92 10.87 -27.27 2.70
N VAL A 93 11.93 -27.70 1.98
CA VAL A 93 12.67 -26.82 1.04
C VAL A 93 11.78 -26.35 -0.11
N VAL A 94 10.99 -27.26 -0.69
CA VAL A 94 10.08 -26.93 -1.79
C VAL A 94 9.00 -25.98 -1.29
N THR A 95 8.44 -26.24 -0.11
CA THR A 95 7.38 -25.41 0.46
C THR A 95 7.89 -24.00 0.83
N LEU A 96 9.10 -23.91 1.41
CA LEU A 96 9.77 -22.62 1.68
C LEU A 96 9.99 -21.82 0.40
N PHE A 97 10.42 -22.47 -0.68
CA PHE A 97 10.62 -21.81 -1.97
C PHE A 97 9.31 -21.25 -2.54
N VAL A 98 8.21 -22.02 -2.46
CA VAL A 98 6.88 -21.57 -2.90
C VAL A 98 6.41 -20.34 -2.12
N PHE A 99 6.52 -20.35 -0.79
CA PHE A 99 6.13 -19.19 0.02
C PHE A 99 7.07 -17.99 -0.16
N GLY A 100 8.37 -18.23 -0.38
CA GLY A 100 9.32 -17.19 -0.77
C GLY A 100 8.96 -16.52 -2.09
N LEU A 101 8.59 -17.30 -3.10
CA LEU A 101 8.07 -16.77 -4.37
C LEU A 101 6.75 -16.02 -4.19
N ALA A 102 5.85 -16.51 -3.33
CA ALA A 102 4.59 -15.82 -3.04
C ALA A 102 4.85 -14.44 -2.40
N LEU A 103 5.78 -14.33 -1.45
CA LEU A 103 6.19 -13.06 -0.84
C LEU A 103 6.82 -12.11 -1.86
N LEU A 104 7.63 -12.63 -2.78
CA LEU A 104 8.21 -11.84 -3.87
C LEU A 104 7.12 -11.32 -4.82
N ALA A 105 6.20 -12.20 -5.24
CA ALA A 105 5.08 -11.83 -6.10
C ALA A 105 4.19 -10.78 -5.44
N LEU A 106 3.92 -10.91 -4.14
CA LEU A 106 3.17 -9.93 -3.36
C LEU A 106 3.87 -8.56 -3.34
N SER A 107 5.20 -8.56 -3.16
CA SER A 107 6.00 -7.33 -3.16
C SER A 107 5.97 -6.63 -4.52
N ILE A 108 6.10 -7.40 -5.62
CA ILE A 108 5.98 -6.87 -6.99
C ILE A 108 4.58 -6.30 -7.21
N TRP A 109 3.53 -7.05 -6.87
CA TRP A 109 2.14 -6.62 -7.00
C TRP A 109 1.86 -5.32 -6.24
N PHE A 110 2.29 -5.23 -4.98
CA PHE A 110 2.16 -4.03 -4.16
C PHE A 110 2.82 -2.82 -4.79
N THR A 111 4.04 -3.02 -5.32
CA THR A 111 4.82 -1.98 -5.97
C THR A 111 4.15 -1.48 -7.24
N VAL A 112 3.71 -2.40 -8.11
CA VAL A 112 3.01 -2.07 -9.36
C VAL A 112 1.74 -1.28 -9.06
N LYS A 113 0.91 -1.74 -8.12
CA LYS A 113 -0.29 -1.01 -7.71
C LYS A 113 0.04 0.38 -7.16
N SER A 114 1.15 0.52 -6.44
CA SER A 114 1.58 1.80 -5.88
C SER A 114 2.06 2.79 -6.93
N VAL A 115 2.84 2.33 -7.91
CA VAL A 115 3.28 3.14 -9.05
C VAL A 115 2.10 3.59 -9.90
N LEU A 116 1.17 2.68 -10.22
CA LEU A 116 -0.03 3.00 -10.99
C LEU A 116 -0.93 4.01 -10.25
N GLY A 117 -1.11 3.83 -8.93
CA GLY A 117 -1.85 4.77 -8.10
C GLY A 117 -1.21 6.17 -8.11
N LEU A 118 0.12 6.25 -7.99
CA LEU A 118 0.85 7.51 -8.09
C LEU A 118 0.65 8.21 -9.43
N ILE A 119 0.83 7.47 -10.54
CA ILE A 119 0.69 8.01 -11.90
C ILE A 119 -0.74 8.52 -12.12
N ASN A 120 -1.75 7.73 -11.75
CA ASN A 120 -3.16 8.12 -11.92
C ASN A 120 -3.48 9.38 -11.09
N LEU A 121 -2.97 9.49 -9.86
CA LEU A 121 -3.18 10.66 -9.02
C LEU A 121 -2.51 11.92 -9.59
N VAL A 122 -1.29 11.81 -10.12
CA VAL A 122 -0.60 12.93 -10.81
C VAL A 122 -1.42 13.39 -12.02
N GLN A 123 -2.06 12.46 -12.72
CA GLN A 123 -2.94 12.75 -13.85
C GLN A 123 -4.36 13.20 -13.45
N ASN A 124 -4.66 13.39 -12.16
CA ASN A 124 -6.00 13.66 -11.63
C ASN A 124 -7.06 12.65 -12.09
N ARG A 125 -6.67 11.38 -12.29
CA ARG A 125 -7.56 10.29 -12.69
C ARG A 125 -8.00 9.46 -11.47
N PRO A 126 -9.22 8.90 -11.49
CA PRO A 126 -9.62 7.89 -10.52
C PRO A 126 -8.70 6.65 -10.61
N ILE A 127 -8.69 5.87 -9.52
CA ILE A 127 -7.85 4.67 -9.40
C ILE A 127 -8.47 3.43 -10.03
#